data_AF-A0ABD1Q695-F1
#
_entry.id   AF-A0ABD1Q695-F1
#
_cell.length_a   1.000
_cell.length_b   1.000
_cell.length_c   1.000
_cell.angle_alpha   90.00
_cell.angle_beta   90.00
_cell.angle_gamma   90.00
#
_symmetry.space_group_name_H-M   'P 1'
#
loop_
_entity.id
_entity.type
_entity.pdbx_description
1 polymer ?
#
loop_
_entity_poly.entity_id
_entity_poly.type
_entity_poly.pdbx_seq_one_letter_code
_entity_poly.pdbx_strand_id
1 'polypeptide(L)'
;MSAESLWERHLMSAESLWERHFKSAESLWERHLKSAESQRERHLKSAESLWERHLMSVESQRERHLKSAESLWERHLKSAESQRERHLMSAESQRERHLMSAESQRERHLMSVESLWERHLMSAESLWERHLKSAVSQRERHLVSAESLWERHLKSAESQRERRLMSETCFVQNKF
;
A
#
# COMPACT_ATOMS: atom_id res chain seq x y z
N MET A 1 -27.05 93.80 -89.04
CA MET A 1 -27.16 92.49 -88.37
C MET A 1 -28.64 92.23 -88.11
N SER A 2 -29.21 91.14 -88.63
CA SER A 2 -30.65 90.83 -88.48
C SER A 2 -30.95 90.29 -87.08
N ALA A 3 -32.16 90.53 -86.55
CA ALA A 3 -32.62 89.95 -85.27
C ALA A 3 -32.49 88.42 -85.24
N GLU A 4 -32.62 87.79 -86.40
CA GLU A 4 -32.44 86.35 -86.63
C GLU A 4 -31.01 85.89 -86.26
N SER A 5 -29.97 86.65 -86.64
CA SER A 5 -28.57 86.33 -86.35
C SER A 5 -28.18 86.46 -84.86
N LEU A 6 -28.93 87.27 -84.09
CA LEU A 6 -28.74 87.37 -82.65
C LEU A 6 -29.40 86.19 -81.93
N TRP A 7 -30.59 85.78 -82.38
CA TRP A 7 -31.29 84.61 -81.86
C TRP A 7 -30.50 83.32 -82.05
N GLU A 8 -29.95 83.08 -83.25
CA GLU A 8 -29.08 81.92 -83.51
C GLU A 8 -27.84 81.91 -82.59
N ARG A 9 -27.21 83.07 -82.39
CA ARG A 9 -26.06 83.19 -81.48
C ARG A 9 -26.43 82.90 -80.02
N HIS A 10 -27.59 83.37 -79.57
CA HIS A 10 -28.09 83.09 -78.22
C HIS A 10 -28.41 81.61 -78.03
N LEU A 11 -29.01 80.96 -79.02
CA LEU A 11 -29.32 79.53 -78.99
C LEU A 11 -28.04 78.70 -78.89
N MET A 12 -27.05 78.95 -79.76
CA MET A 12 -25.75 78.26 -79.73
C MET A 12 -25.01 78.47 -78.40
N SER A 13 -25.10 79.67 -77.82
CA SER A 13 -24.52 79.98 -76.50
C SER A 13 -25.20 79.18 -75.38
N ALA A 14 -26.53 79.12 -75.38
CA ALA A 14 -27.31 78.35 -74.41
C ALA A 14 -27.03 76.84 -74.50
N GLU A 15 -26.95 76.29 -75.72
CA GLU A 15 -26.58 74.89 -75.96
C GLU A 15 -25.16 74.59 -75.46
N SER A 16 -24.19 75.46 -75.76
CA SER A 16 -22.81 75.30 -75.29
C SER A 16 -22.69 75.34 -73.76
N LEU A 17 -23.48 76.19 -73.09
CA LEU A 17 -23.53 76.25 -71.64
C LEU A 17 -24.16 74.98 -71.07
N TRP A 18 -25.25 74.50 -71.68
CA TRP A 18 -25.92 73.28 -71.26
C TRP A 18 -25.01 72.06 -71.38
N GLU A 19 -24.31 71.89 -72.51
CA GLU A 19 -23.31 70.84 -72.68
C GLU A 19 -22.19 70.91 -71.62
N ARG A 20 -21.70 72.11 -71.33
CA ARG A 20 -20.65 72.31 -70.31
C ARG A 20 -21.16 71.94 -68.92
N HIS A 21 -22.38 72.33 -68.58
CA HIS A 21 -23.01 71.97 -67.31
C HIS A 21 -23.25 70.45 -67.22
N PHE A 22 -23.70 69.83 -68.29
CA PHE A 22 -23.92 68.38 -68.36
C PHE A 22 -22.61 67.60 -68.13
N LYS A 23 -21.54 67.93 -68.88
CA LYS A 23 -20.20 67.35 -68.70
C LYS A 23 -19.65 67.58 -67.29
N SER A 24 -19.89 68.75 -66.71
CA SER A 24 -19.49 69.04 -65.33
C SER A 24 -20.26 68.19 -64.33
N ALA A 25 -21.56 67.97 -64.51
CA ALA A 25 -22.37 67.13 -63.63
C ALA A 25 -21.96 65.66 -63.73
N GLU A 26 -21.71 65.16 -64.93
CA GLU A 26 -21.22 63.80 -65.19
C GLU A 26 -19.86 63.55 -64.50
N SER A 27 -18.89 64.45 -64.68
CA SER A 27 -17.58 64.33 -64.02
C SER A 27 -17.66 64.38 -62.48
N LEU A 28 -18.57 65.18 -61.91
CA LEU A 28 -18.83 65.19 -60.48
C LEU A 28 -19.43 63.87 -60.00
N TRP A 29 -20.37 63.30 -60.75
CA TRP A 29 -20.99 62.02 -60.46
C TRP A 29 -19.97 60.87 -60.49
N GLU A 30 -19.13 60.80 -61.53
CA GLU A 30 -18.04 59.81 -61.61
C GLU A 30 -17.08 59.92 -60.43
N ARG A 31 -16.70 61.14 -60.05
CA ARG A 31 -15.82 61.37 -58.90
C ARG A 31 -16.47 60.94 -57.60
N HIS A 32 -17.76 61.21 -57.43
CA HIS A 32 -18.51 60.74 -56.26
C HIS A 32 -18.55 59.21 -56.19
N LEU A 33 -18.81 58.55 -57.32
CA LEU A 33 -18.89 57.09 -57.39
C LEU A 33 -17.55 56.43 -57.06
N LYS A 34 -16.44 56.93 -57.63
CA LYS A 34 -15.07 56.50 -57.29
C LYS A 34 -14.74 56.70 -55.81
N SER A 35 -15.15 57.84 -55.23
CA SER A 35 -14.95 58.12 -53.80
C SER A 35 -15.71 57.13 -52.92
N ALA A 36 -16.98 56.87 -53.24
CA ALA A 36 -17.81 55.91 -52.51
C ALA A 36 -17.25 54.49 -52.57
N GLU A 37 -16.77 54.07 -53.75
CA GLU A 37 -16.11 52.77 -53.93
C GLU A 37 -14.82 52.66 -53.10
N SER A 38 -13.97 53.69 -53.12
CA SER A 38 -12.76 53.73 -52.28
C SER A 38 -13.06 53.70 -50.78
N GLN A 39 -14.12 54.35 -50.33
CA GLN A 39 -14.55 54.28 -48.92
C GLN A 39 -15.03 52.87 -48.58
N ARG A 40 -15.84 52.25 -49.46
CA ARG A 40 -16.32 50.88 -49.27
C ARG A 40 -15.16 49.88 -49.17
N GLU A 41 -14.17 49.99 -50.06
CA GLU A 41 -12.98 49.14 -50.03
C GLU A 41 -12.19 49.29 -48.72
N ARG A 42 -12.01 50.53 -48.25
CA ARG A 42 -11.36 50.79 -46.95
C ARG A 42 -12.13 50.19 -45.78
N HIS A 43 -13.46 50.29 -45.79
CA HIS A 43 -14.29 49.68 -44.75
C HIS A 43 -14.16 48.15 -44.75
N LEU A 44 -14.17 47.51 -45.92
CA LEU A 44 -13.99 46.06 -46.04
C LEU A 44 -12.62 45.61 -45.50
N LYS A 45 -11.54 46.27 -45.92
CA LYS A 45 -10.18 46.00 -45.39
C LYS A 45 -10.10 46.16 -43.88
N SER A 46 -10.74 47.19 -43.34
CA SER A 46 -10.76 47.39 -41.88
C SER A 46 -11.56 46.31 -41.17
N ALA A 47 -12.67 45.84 -41.73
CA ALA A 47 -13.48 44.77 -41.16
C ALA A 47 -12.72 43.44 -41.17
N GLU A 48 -12.04 43.11 -42.27
CA GLU A 48 -11.17 41.93 -42.39
C GLU A 48 -10.06 41.94 -41.34
N SER A 49 -9.36 43.07 -41.18
CA SER A 49 -8.30 43.20 -40.16
C SER A 49 -8.82 43.03 -38.72
N LEU A 50 -10.03 43.53 -38.43
CA LEU A 50 -10.66 43.33 -37.13
C LEU A 50 -11.04 41.87 -36.91
N TRP A 51 -11.54 41.19 -37.95
CA TRP A 51 -11.88 39.78 -37.90
C TRP A 51 -10.66 38.89 -37.65
N GLU A 52 -9.56 39.13 -38.37
CA GLU A 52 -8.29 38.42 -38.15
C GLU A 52 -7.79 38.60 -36.71
N ARG A 53 -7.81 39.83 -36.19
CA ARG A 53 -7.41 40.11 -34.81
C ARG A 53 -8.30 39.40 -33.80
N HIS A 54 -9.60 39.34 -34.07
CA HIS A 54 -10.54 38.61 -33.22
C HIS A 54 -10.21 37.12 -33.20
N LEU A 55 -9.99 36.50 -34.36
CA LEU A 55 -9.63 35.09 -34.47
C LEU A 55 -8.34 34.76 -33.72
N MET A 56 -7.28 35.57 -33.91
CA MET A 56 -6.02 35.42 -33.18
C MET A 56 -6.19 35.52 -31.66
N SER A 57 -7.06 36.42 -31.19
CA SER A 57 -7.37 36.56 -29.77
C SER A 57 -8.07 35.31 -29.21
N VAL A 58 -9.04 34.77 -29.94
CA VAL A 58 -9.77 33.55 -29.57
C VAL A 58 -8.82 32.35 -29.53
N GLU A 59 -7.95 32.19 -30.53
CA GLU A 59 -6.94 31.13 -30.54
C GLU A 59 -5.97 31.24 -29.36
N SER A 60 -5.47 32.44 -29.07
CA SER A 60 -4.60 32.68 -27.90
C SER A 60 -5.31 32.38 -26.57
N GLN A 61 -6.59 32.71 -26.44
CA GLN A 61 -7.37 32.32 -25.26
C GLN A 61 -7.52 30.81 -25.16
N ARG A 62 -7.84 30.13 -26.26
CA ARG A 62 -7.96 28.67 -26.30
C ARG A 62 -6.67 27.99 -25.89
N GLU A 63 -5.52 28.44 -26.40
CA GLU A 63 -4.21 27.90 -26.05
C GLU A 63 -3.91 28.07 -24.55
N ARG A 64 -4.22 29.25 -23.97
CA ARG A 64 -4.09 29.48 -22.53
C ARG A 64 -4.98 28.56 -21.70
N HIS A 65 -6.22 28.34 -22.14
CA HIS A 65 -7.13 27.42 -21.47
C HIS A 65 -6.61 25.97 -21.51
N LEU A 66 -6.08 25.51 -22.64
CA LEU A 66 -5.49 24.18 -22.77
C LEU A 66 -4.29 24.00 -21.84
N LYS A 67 -3.34 24.94 -21.83
CA LYS A 67 -2.17 24.91 -20.92
C LYS A 67 -2.58 24.87 -19.44
N SER A 68 -3.62 25.63 -19.08
CA SER A 68 -4.15 25.63 -17.72
C SER A 68 -4.77 24.28 -17.35
N ALA A 69 -5.54 23.68 -18.27
CA ALA A 69 -6.13 22.37 -18.07
C ALA A 69 -5.07 21.26 -17.94
N GLU A 70 -4.03 21.28 -18.77
CA GLU A 70 -2.89 20.37 -18.68
C GLU A 70 -2.18 20.49 -17.32
N SER A 71 -1.89 21.72 -16.88
CA SER A 71 -1.26 21.96 -15.57
C SER A 71 -2.11 21.44 -14.39
N LEU A 72 -3.43 21.62 -14.46
CA LEU A 72 -4.36 21.08 -13.46
C LEU A 72 -4.34 19.55 -13.46
N TRP A 73 -4.30 18.93 -14.64
CA TRP A 73 -4.25 17.48 -14.80
C TRP A 73 -2.95 16.90 -14.23
N GLU A 74 -1.80 17.50 -14.52
CA GLU A 74 -0.52 17.10 -13.95
C GLU A 74 -0.51 17.19 -12.43
N ARG A 75 -1.07 18.27 -11.87
CA ARG A 75 -1.18 18.43 -10.41
C ARG A 75 -2.07 17.36 -9.79
N HIS A 76 -3.17 17.02 -10.45
CA HIS A 76 -4.06 15.94 -10.01
C HIS A 76 -3.34 14.59 -10.02
N LEU A 77 -2.61 14.27 -11.09
CA LEU A 77 -1.81 13.03 -11.17
C LEU A 77 -0.78 12.93 -10.05
N LYS A 78 0.03 13.98 -9.83
CA LYS A 78 1.00 14.02 -8.72
C LYS A 78 0.35 13.84 -7.35
N SER A 79 -0.83 14.42 -7.15
CA SER A 79 -1.58 14.27 -5.90
C SER A 79 -2.05 12.83 -5.69
N ALA A 80 -2.57 12.19 -6.74
CA ALA A 80 -3.00 10.80 -6.71
C ALA A 80 -1.83 9.83 -6.47
N GLU A 81 -0.68 10.05 -7.10
CA GLU A 81 0.55 9.28 -6.85
C GLU A 81 1.00 9.40 -5.39
N SER A 82 1.06 10.62 -4.85
CA SER A 82 1.42 10.86 -3.44
C SER A 82 0.43 10.21 -2.46
N GLN A 83 -0.87 10.20 -2.77
CA GLN A 83 -1.85 9.46 -1.98
C GLN A 83 -1.59 7.95 -2.02
N ARG A 84 -1.32 7.40 -3.21
CA ARG A 84 -1.02 5.97 -3.38
C ARG A 84 0.23 5.56 -2.60
N GLU A 85 1.31 6.35 -2.65
CA GLU A 85 2.52 6.10 -1.87
C GLU A 85 2.24 6.08 -0.37
N ARG A 86 1.50 7.06 0.15
CA ARG A 86 1.11 7.08 1.57
C ARG A 86 0.30 5.85 1.98
N HIS A 87 -0.62 5.39 1.12
CA HIS A 87 -1.38 4.17 1.37
C HIS A 87 -0.47 2.93 1.41
N LEU A 88 0.49 2.82 0.49
CA LEU A 88 1.44 1.70 0.48
C LEU A 88 2.31 1.68 1.74
N MET A 89 2.89 2.83 2.12
CA MET A 89 3.68 2.96 3.35
C MET A 89 2.88 2.59 4.60
N SER A 90 1.61 3.01 4.67
CA SER A 90 0.73 2.67 5.79
C SER A 90 0.44 1.17 5.86
N ALA A 91 0.18 0.53 4.72
CA ALA A 91 -0.06 -0.91 4.63
C ALA A 91 1.18 -1.72 5.01
N GLU A 92 2.37 -1.28 4.58
CA GLU A 92 3.65 -1.91 4.94
C GLU A 92 3.90 -1.82 6.44
N SER A 93 3.73 -0.64 7.05
CA SER A 93 3.84 -0.45 8.50
C SER A 93 2.83 -1.30 9.30
N GLN A 94 1.60 -1.48 8.79
CA GLN A 94 0.63 -2.40 9.40
C GLN A 94 1.11 -3.86 9.32
N ARG A 95 1.62 -4.28 8.16
CA ARG A 95 2.16 -5.63 7.96
C ARG A 95 3.33 -5.92 8.90
N GLU A 96 4.28 -5.00 9.04
CA GLU A 96 5.40 -5.13 9.97
C GLU A 96 4.93 -5.29 11.43
N ARG A 97 3.97 -4.47 11.88
CA ARG A 97 3.40 -4.62 13.23
C ARG A 97 2.73 -5.97 13.44
N HIS A 98 2.03 -6.48 12.43
CA HIS A 98 1.44 -7.82 12.50
C HIS A 98 2.50 -8.92 12.60
N LEU A 99 3.59 -8.83 11.83
CA LEU A 99 4.69 -9.79 11.89
C LEU A 99 5.36 -9.78 13.28
N MET A 100 5.70 -8.60 13.80
CA MET A 100 6.28 -8.45 15.15
C MET A 100 5.37 -9.03 16.24
N SER A 101 4.05 -8.81 16.12
CA SER A 101 3.09 -9.36 17.07
C SER A 101 3.01 -10.88 17.00
N ALA A 102 3.05 -11.46 15.80
CA ALA A 102 3.04 -12.91 15.60
C ALA A 102 4.32 -13.56 16.13
N GLU A 103 5.47 -12.92 15.92
CA GLU A 103 6.77 -13.39 16.44
C GLU A 103 6.79 -13.38 17.97
N SER A 104 6.34 -12.28 18.60
CA SER A 104 6.23 -12.21 20.06
C SER A 104 5.28 -13.26 20.64
N GLN A 105 4.16 -13.56 19.97
CA GLN A 105 3.27 -14.63 20.38
C GLN A 105 3.94 -16.02 20.26
N ARG A 106 4.70 -16.25 19.19
CA ARG A 106 5.45 -17.49 18.99
C ARG A 106 6.51 -17.68 20.08
N GLU A 107 7.27 -16.65 20.42
CA GLU A 107 8.26 -16.68 21.51
C GLU A 107 7.61 -17.03 22.85
N ARG A 108 6.50 -16.36 23.20
CA ARG A 108 5.76 -16.65 24.43
C ARG A 108 5.27 -18.10 24.47
N HIS A 109 4.78 -18.61 23.34
CA HIS A 109 4.36 -20.01 23.24
C HIS A 109 5.53 -20.97 23.45
N LEU A 110 6.69 -20.71 22.84
CA LEU A 110 7.89 -21.54 23.01
C LEU A 110 8.35 -21.56 24.47
N MET A 111 8.43 -20.40 25.14
CA MET A 111 8.77 -20.36 26.58
C MET A 111 7.76 -21.12 27.44
N SER A 112 6.47 -21.04 27.10
CA SER A 112 5.45 -21.81 27.82
C SER A 112 5.66 -23.32 27.66
N VAL A 113 5.98 -23.78 26.45
CA VAL A 113 6.26 -25.20 26.18
C VAL A 113 7.51 -25.67 26.93
N GLU A 114 8.58 -24.87 26.90
CA GLU A 114 9.83 -25.16 27.61
C GLU A 114 9.59 -25.28 29.13
N SER A 115 8.86 -24.33 29.72
CA SER A 115 8.52 -24.38 31.15
C SER A 115 7.66 -25.59 31.55
N LEU A 116 6.80 -26.08 30.65
CA LEU A 116 6.02 -27.29 30.88
C LEU A 116 6.92 -28.53 30.80
N TRP A 117 7.84 -28.56 29.84
CA TRP A 117 8.81 -29.63 29.68
C TRP A 117 9.72 -29.78 30.91
N GLU A 118 10.29 -28.68 31.39
CA GLU A 118 11.11 -28.66 32.61
C GLU A 118 10.34 -29.21 33.81
N ARG A 119 9.09 -28.77 34.01
CA ARG A 119 8.24 -29.26 35.10
C ARG A 119 7.95 -30.75 35.00
N HIS A 120 7.72 -31.24 33.78
CA HIS A 120 7.53 -32.67 33.53
C HIS A 120 8.80 -33.46 33.87
N LEU A 121 9.97 -32.97 33.49
CA LEU A 121 11.25 -33.61 33.76
C LEU A 121 11.54 -33.67 35.27
N MET A 122 11.37 -32.56 35.99
CA MET A 122 11.49 -32.52 37.46
C MET A 122 10.52 -33.49 38.16
N SER A 123 9.29 -33.58 37.66
CA SER A 123 8.28 -34.51 38.19
C SER A 123 8.71 -35.96 37.96
N ALA A 124 9.21 -36.29 36.77
CA ALA A 124 9.70 -37.63 36.44
C ALA A 124 10.90 -38.03 37.31
N GLU A 125 11.86 -37.12 37.51
CA GLU A 125 13.02 -37.34 38.38
C GLU A 125 12.59 -37.61 39.83
N SER A 126 11.68 -36.80 40.37
CA SER A 126 11.18 -36.99 41.74
C SER A 126 10.48 -38.34 41.93
N LEU A 127 9.73 -38.81 40.92
CA LEU A 127 9.10 -40.12 40.92
C LEU A 127 10.15 -41.23 40.91
N TRP A 128 11.18 -41.08 40.07
CA TRP A 128 12.29 -42.03 39.97
C TRP A 128 13.06 -42.16 41.28
N GLU A 129 13.40 -41.04 41.93
CA GLU A 129 14.06 -41.05 43.24
C GLU A 129 13.23 -41.76 44.31
N ARG A 130 11.91 -41.50 44.33
CA ARG A 130 11.00 -42.16 45.27
C ARG A 130 10.93 -43.66 45.03
N HIS A 131 10.89 -44.09 43.77
CA HIS A 131 10.92 -45.50 43.40
C HIS A 131 12.23 -46.17 43.83
N LEU A 132 13.38 -45.53 43.58
CA LEU A 132 14.69 -46.03 44.01
C LEU A 132 14.77 -46.19 45.53
N LYS A 133 14.38 -45.17 46.31
CA LYS A 133 14.35 -45.25 47.78
C LYS A 133 13.47 -46.39 48.27
N SER A 134 12.29 -46.58 47.66
CA SER A 134 11.38 -47.67 47.99
C SER A 134 12.01 -49.05 47.72
N ALA A 135 12.65 -49.22 46.55
CA ALA A 135 13.31 -50.46 46.16
C ALA A 135 14.48 -50.81 47.09
N VAL A 136 15.31 -49.83 47.46
CA VAL A 136 16.42 -50.02 48.41
C VAL A 136 15.87 -50.46 49.78
N SER A 137 14.87 -49.76 50.31
CA SER A 137 14.24 -50.12 51.58
C SER A 137 13.60 -51.51 51.57
N GLN A 138 13.00 -51.92 50.45
CA GLN A 138 12.51 -53.30 50.30
C GLN A 138 13.66 -54.31 50.34
N ARG A 139 14.75 -54.06 49.62
CA ARG A 139 15.93 -54.94 49.60
C ARG A 139 16.56 -55.09 50.99
N GLU A 140 16.72 -54.00 51.73
CA GLU A 140 17.23 -54.02 53.10
C GLU A 140 16.36 -54.89 54.02
N ARG A 141 15.02 -54.73 53.95
CA ARG A 141 14.09 -55.58 54.70
C ARG A 141 14.20 -57.06 54.33
N HIS A 142 14.39 -57.37 53.05
CA HIS A 142 14.62 -58.74 52.60
C HIS A 142 15.92 -59.33 53.12
N LEU A 143 17.01 -58.55 53.15
CA LEU A 143 18.30 -58.98 53.71
C LEU A 143 18.19 -59.29 55.20
N VAL A 144 17.63 -58.37 56.00
CA VAL A 144 17.39 -58.59 57.44
C VAL A 144 16.53 -59.83 57.69
N SER A 145 15.48 -60.01 56.87
CA SER A 145 14.61 -61.19 56.98
C SER A 145 15.38 -62.47 56.67
N ALA A 146 16.23 -62.47 55.64
CA ALA A 146 17.05 -63.62 55.28
C ALA A 146 18.07 -63.96 56.39
N GLU A 147 18.78 -62.97 56.93
CA GLU A 147 19.72 -63.14 58.05
C GLU A 147 19.01 -63.76 59.26
N SER A 148 17.83 -63.24 59.63
CA SER A 148 17.05 -63.78 60.75
C SER A 148 16.61 -65.24 60.55
N LEU A 149 16.36 -65.65 59.30
CA LEU A 149 16.05 -67.03 58.96
C LEU A 149 17.30 -67.91 59.04
N TRP A 150 18.43 -67.45 58.52
CA TRP A 150 19.72 -68.14 58.62
C TRP A 150 20.12 -68.39 60.07
N GLU A 151 20.07 -67.38 60.94
CA GLU A 151 20.35 -67.53 62.37
C GLU A 151 19.45 -68.56 63.04
N ARG A 152 18.15 -68.54 62.72
CA ARG A 152 17.18 -69.50 63.25
C ARG A 152 17.48 -70.93 62.81
N HIS A 153 17.85 -71.11 61.53
CA HIS A 153 18.27 -72.40 60.99
C HIS A 153 19.55 -72.90 61.68
N LEU A 154 20.52 -72.02 61.91
CA LEU A 154 21.80 -72.36 62.54
C LEU A 154 21.59 -72.81 64.00
N LYS A 155 20.82 -72.04 64.77
CA LYS A 155 20.39 -72.42 66.14
C LYS A 155 19.64 -73.75 66.16
N SER A 156 18.74 -73.97 65.21
CA SER A 156 17.99 -75.22 65.11
C SER A 156 18.92 -76.42 64.84
N ALA A 157 19.88 -76.26 63.94
CA ALA A 157 20.87 -77.28 63.61
C ALA A 157 21.79 -77.61 64.79
N GLU A 158 22.26 -76.59 65.53
CA GLU A 158 23.04 -76.78 66.76
C GLU A 158 22.24 -77.57 67.82
N SER A 159 21.01 -77.15 68.10
CA SER A 159 20.11 -77.87 69.01
C SER A 159 19.81 -79.31 68.57
N GLN A 160 19.79 -79.59 67.26
CA GLN A 160 19.68 -80.97 66.77
C GLN A 160 20.98 -81.75 66.99
N ARG A 161 22.14 -81.14 66.77
CA ARG A 161 23.46 -81.76 66.99
C ARG A 161 23.68 -82.09 68.48
N GLU A 162 23.36 -81.16 69.37
CA GLU A 162 23.42 -81.39 70.82
C GLU A 162 22.52 -82.54 71.25
N ARG A 163 21.27 -82.59 70.77
CA ARG A 163 20.36 -83.71 71.03
C ARG A 163 20.91 -85.03 70.53
N ARG A 164 21.55 -85.08 69.35
CA ARG A 164 22.21 -86.29 68.84
C ARG A 164 23.37 -86.72 69.73
N LEU A 165 24.27 -85.80 70.09
CA LEU A 165 25.39 -86.10 70.99
C LEU A 165 24.93 -86.62 72.35
N MET A 166 23.89 -86.02 72.94
CA MET A 166 23.28 -86.49 74.19
C MET A 166 22.64 -87.89 74.04
N SER A 167 22.00 -88.17 72.89
CA SER A 167 21.46 -89.51 72.64
C SER A 167 22.56 -90.56 72.45
N GLU A 168 23.69 -90.20 71.82
CA GLU A 168 24.84 -91.07 71.61
C GLU A 168 25.58 -91.36 72.92
N THR A 169 25.79 -90.37 73.79
CA THR A 169 26.41 -90.57 75.11
C THR A 169 25.53 -91.38 76.07
N CYS A 170 24.22 -91.15 76.06
CA CYS A 170 23.27 -91.94 76.84
C CYS A 170 23.17 -93.39 76.34
N PHE A 171 23.37 -93.62 75.04
CA PHE A 171 23.47 -94.97 74.46
C PHE A 171 24.78 -95.68 74.85
N VAL A 172 25.91 -94.96 74.94
CA VAL A 172 27.20 -95.52 75.38
C VAL A 172 27.20 -95.85 76.88
N GLN A 173 26.57 -95.03 77.72
CA GLN A 173 26.47 -95.29 79.17
C GLN A 173 25.53 -96.44 79.54
N ASN A 174 24.52 -96.77 78.73
CA ASN A 174 23.63 -97.92 78.92
C ASN A 174 24.20 -99.25 78.38
N LYS A 175 25.42 -99.26 77.82
CA LYS A 175 26.09 -100.45 77.27
C LYS A 175 27.23 -101.01 78.17
N PHE A 176 27.39 -100.46 79.36
CA PHE A 176 28.18 -101.03 80.46
C PHE A 176 27.26 -101.30 81.66
#